data_AF-A0A9X8YLL0-F1
#
_entry.id   AF-A0A9X8YLL0-F1
#
_cell.length_a   1.000
_cell.length_b   1.000
_cell.length_c   1.000
_cell.angle_alpha   90.00
_cell.angle_beta   90.00
_cell.angle_gamma   90.00
#
_symmetry.space_group_name_H-M   'P 1'
#
loop_
_entity.id
_entity.type
_entity.pdbx_description
1 polymer ?
#
loop_
_entity_poly.entity_id
_entity_poly.type
_entity_poly.pdbx_seq_one_letter_code
_entity_poly.pdbx_strand_id
1 'polypeptide(L)' 'DALVIAWLLEPQLVTTEMFHVDVALEGALTRGSSRRWRPGGLRLTVGLPPPQGKPVRIMQQVDNPRLLTLIGATLARG' A
#
# COMPACT_ATOMS: atom_id res chain seq x y z
N ASP A 1 9.04 8.75 -1.66
CA ASP A 1 8.88 9.83 -2.66
C ASP A 1 7.73 10.76 -2.31
N ALA A 2 7.31 11.63 -3.23
CA ALA A 2 6.42 12.76 -2.96
C ALA A 2 5.05 12.35 -2.37
N LEU A 3 4.44 11.28 -2.89
CA LEU A 3 3.13 10.81 -2.40
C LEU A 3 3.16 10.43 -0.91
N VAL A 4 4.25 9.84 -0.44
CA VAL A 4 4.39 9.45 0.98
C VAL A 4 4.43 10.69 1.86
N ILE A 5 5.18 11.71 1.45
CA ILE A 5 5.24 12.98 2.18
C ILE A 5 3.89 13.69 2.17
N ALA A 6 3.24 13.78 0.99
CA ALA A 6 1.91 14.35 0.86
C ALA A 6 0.90 13.67 1.78
N TRP A 7 0.92 12.33 1.86
CA TRP A 7 0.07 11.57 2.78
C TRP A 7 0.37 11.87 4.26
N LEU A 8 1.64 12.05 4.65
CA LEU A 8 1.98 12.41 6.03
C LEU A 8 1.47 13.81 6.40
N LEU A 9 1.44 14.74 5.45
CA LEU A 9 0.91 16.09 5.64
C LEU A 9 -0.63 16.11 5.63
N GLU A 10 -1.23 15.37 4.70
CA GLU A 10 -2.68 15.28 4.53
C GLU A 10 -3.14 13.82 4.42
N PRO A 11 -3.35 13.11 5.55
CA PRO A 11 -3.69 11.69 5.55
C PRO A 11 -4.98 11.33 4.79
N GLN A 12 -5.88 12.31 4.65
CA GLN A 12 -7.16 12.17 3.93
C GLN A 12 -6.99 12.11 2.41
N LEU A 13 -5.78 12.38 1.87
CA LEU A 13 -5.49 12.26 0.44
C LEU A 13 -5.64 10.83 -0.09
N VAL A 14 -5.65 9.82 0.78
CA VAL A 14 -5.68 8.42 0.37
C VAL A 14 -6.75 7.65 1.13
N THR A 15 -7.35 6.68 0.46
CA THR A 15 -8.09 5.62 1.15
C THR A 15 -7.14 4.49 1.50
N THR A 16 -7.38 3.84 2.64
CA THR A 16 -6.59 2.67 3.06
C THR A 16 -7.48 1.53 3.47
N GLU A 17 -6.97 0.32 3.29
CA GLU A 17 -7.63 -0.91 3.69
C GLU A 17 -6.63 -1.84 4.40
N MET A 18 -7.12 -2.64 5.35
CA MET A 18 -6.28 -3.57 6.11
C MET A 18 -6.06 -4.88 5.37
N PHE A 19 -4.81 -5.30 5.20
CA PHE A 19 -4.42 -6.58 4.58
C PHE A 19 -3.28 -7.25 5.33
N HIS A 20 -3.21 -8.58 5.29
CA HIS A 20 -1.95 -9.28 5.55
C HIS A 20 -1.04 -9.11 4.33
N VAL A 21 0.26 -8.98 4.57
CA VAL A 21 1.26 -8.76 3.53
C VAL A 21 2.43 -9.69 3.74
N ASP A 22 2.99 -10.15 2.63
CA ASP A 22 4.28 -10.85 2.58
C ASP A 22 5.05 -10.45 1.32
N VAL A 23 6.32 -10.85 1.24
CA VAL A 23 7.17 -10.65 0.07
C VAL A 23 7.63 -12.01 -0.44
N ALA A 24 7.39 -12.29 -1.71
CA ALA A 24 7.88 -13.52 -2.33
C ALA A 24 9.41 -13.49 -2.39
N LEU A 25 10.08 -14.37 -1.65
CA LEU A 25 11.55 -14.45 -1.62
C LEU A 25 12.12 -15.31 -2.74
N GLU A 26 11.28 -16.16 -3.33
CA GLU A 26 11.63 -17.16 -4.33
C GLU A 26 10.69 -17.09 -5.55
N GLY A 27 11.02 -17.88 -6.58
CA GLY A 27 10.29 -17.95 -7.85
C GLY A 27 10.84 -16.99 -8.91
N ALA A 28 11.16 -17.52 -10.09
CA ALA A 28 11.86 -16.80 -11.15
C ALA A 28 11.19 -15.49 -11.58
N LEU A 29 9.85 -15.46 -11.61
CA LEU A 29 9.07 -14.30 -12.07
C LEU A 29 8.44 -13.48 -10.94
N THR A 30 8.49 -13.98 -9.70
CA THR A 30 7.70 -13.42 -8.60
C THR A 30 8.55 -12.93 -7.45
N ARG A 31 9.85 -13.23 -7.44
CA ARG A 31 10.78 -12.78 -6.41
C ARG A 31 10.74 -11.25 -6.26
N GLY A 32 10.66 -10.79 -5.02
CA GLY A 32 10.55 -9.38 -4.65
C GLY A 32 9.14 -8.79 -4.76
N SER A 33 8.15 -9.51 -5.30
CA SER A 33 6.78 -9.01 -5.36
C SER A 33 6.12 -9.02 -3.98
N SER A 34 5.47 -7.91 -3.64
CA SER A 34 4.58 -7.85 -2.48
C SER A 34 3.29 -8.61 -2.77
N ARG A 35 2.87 -9.44 -1.81
CA ARG A 35 1.60 -10.18 -1.84
C ARG A 35 0.72 -9.66 -0.74
N ARG A 36 -0.56 -9.43 -1.02
CA ARG A 36 -1.55 -9.00 -0.03
C ARG A 36 -2.80 -9.86 -0.09
N TRP A 37 -3.38 -10.15 1.07
CA TRP A 37 -4.63 -10.91 1.16
C TRP A 37 -5.44 -10.54 2.41
N ARG A 38 -6.73 -10.90 2.39
CA ARG A 38 -7.63 -10.85 3.56
C ARG A 38 -7.83 -12.25 4.12
N PRO A 39 -8.08 -12.41 5.44
CA PRO A 39 -8.57 -13.68 5.99
C PRO A 39 -9.80 -14.16 5.21
N GLY A 40 -9.81 -15.43 4.79
CA GLY A 40 -10.89 -16.00 3.96
C GLY A 40 -10.95 -15.52 2.51
N GLY A 41 -10.07 -14.60 2.07
CA GLY A 41 -10.06 -14.07 0.70
C GLY A 41 -9.31 -14.95 -0.31
N LEU A 42 -8.63 -16.00 0.14
CA LEU A 42 -7.90 -16.93 -0.71
C LEU A 42 -8.78 -18.15 -1.01
N ARG A 43 -8.88 -18.53 -2.29
CA ARG A 43 -9.61 -19.72 -2.74
C ARG A 43 -8.94 -21.03 -2.30
N LEU A 44 -7.62 -21.01 -2.13
CA LEU A 44 -6.82 -22.15 -1.71
C LEU A 44 -5.65 -21.64 -0.86
N THR A 45 -5.37 -22.32 0.24
CA THR A 45 -4.29 -21.98 1.18
C THR A 45 -3.31 -23.13 1.42
N VAL A 46 -3.34 -24.16 0.57
CA VAL A 46 -2.45 -25.32 0.68
C VAL A 46 -1.00 -24.88 0.55
N GLY A 47 -0.16 -25.31 1.49
CA GLY A 47 1.27 -24.98 1.51
C GLY A 47 1.61 -23.56 1.96
N LEU A 48 0.61 -22.72 2.29
CA LEU A 48 0.86 -21.40 2.88
C LEU A 48 1.03 -21.52 4.39
N PRO A 49 2.13 -21.00 4.97
CA PRO A 49 2.22 -20.87 6.42
C PRO A 49 1.14 -19.92 6.94
N PRO A 50 0.73 -20.05 8.21
CA PRO A 50 -0.11 -19.05 8.86
C PRO A 50 0.53 -17.65 8.74
N PRO A 51 -0.27 -16.57 8.58
CA PRO A 51 0.26 -15.22 8.57
C PRO A 51 1.05 -14.94 9.84
N GLN A 52 2.31 -14.53 9.72
CA GLN A 52 3.21 -14.34 10.87
C GLN A 52 3.10 -12.92 11.48
N GLY A 53 2.29 -12.03 10.89
CA GLY A 53 2.18 -10.62 11.29
C GLY A 53 0.74 -10.12 11.35
N LYS A 54 0.55 -8.93 11.94
CA LYS A 54 -0.74 -8.24 11.96
C LYS A 54 -1.05 -7.62 10.60
N PRO A 55 -2.32 -7.44 10.25
CA PRO A 55 -2.70 -6.67 9.07
C PRO A 55 -2.08 -5.27 9.08
N VAL A 56 -1.69 -4.78 7.91
CA VAL A 56 -1.19 -3.43 7.68
C VAL A 56 -2.16 -2.63 6.81
N ARG A 57 -2.13 -1.30 6.94
CA ARG A 57 -2.88 -0.40 6.06
C ARG A 57 -2.17 -0.30 4.71
N ILE A 58 -2.88 -0.61 3.63
CA ILE A 58 -2.41 -0.45 2.26
C ILE A 58 -3.24 0.63 1.57
N MET A 59 -2.59 1.63 0.99
CA MET A 59 -3.23 2.66 0.15
C MET A 59 -3.97 2.00 -1.02
N GLN A 60 -5.22 2.38 -1.25
CA GLN A 60 -6.03 1.86 -2.36
C GLN A 60 -6.27 2.91 -3.43
N GLN A 61 -6.68 4.11 -3.03
CA GLN A 61 -6.96 5.23 -3.93
C GLN A 61 -6.27 6.50 -3.43
N VAL A 62 -5.97 7.41 -4.36
CA VAL A 62 -5.36 8.71 -4.11
C VAL A 62 -6.25 9.79 -4.72
N ASP A 63 -6.54 10.84 -3.96
CA ASP A 63 -7.17 12.07 -4.46
C ASP A 63 -6.12 12.88 -5.25
N ASN A 64 -5.99 12.54 -6.53
CA ASN A 64 -5.00 13.15 -7.41
C ASN A 64 -5.20 14.66 -7.59
N PRO A 65 -6.43 15.20 -7.77
CA PRO A 65 -6.63 16.65 -7.82
C PRO A 65 -6.05 17.36 -6.59
N ARG A 66 -6.37 16.88 -5.39
CA ARG A 66 -5.90 17.49 -4.15
C ARG A 66 -4.39 17.33 -3.96
N LEU A 67 -3.83 16.17 -4.36
CA LEU A 67 -2.38 15.95 -4.36
C LEU A 67 -1.65 16.96 -5.26
N LEU A 68 -2.14 17.19 -6.47
CA LEU A 68 -1.52 18.14 -7.41
C LEU A 68 -1.62 19.58 -6.90
N THR A 69 -2.75 19.97 -6.30
CA THR A 69 -2.87 21.28 -5.64
C THR A 69 -1.84 21.43 -4.51
N LEU A 70 -1.67 20.41 -3.66
CA LEU A 70 -0.70 20.45 -2.56
C LEU A 70 0.74 20.59 -3.09
N ILE A 71 1.11 19.82 -4.11
CA ILE A 71 2.44 19.91 -4.75
C ILE A 71 2.64 21.30 -5.34
N GLY A 72 1.69 21.80 -6.13
CA GLY A 72 1.78 23.11 -6.77
C GLY A 72 1.91 24.26 -5.75
N ALA A 73 1.11 24.24 -4.69
CA ALA A 73 1.18 25.23 -3.63
C ALA A 73 2.51 25.20 -2.87
N THR A 74 3.12 24.02 -2.73
CA THR A 74 4.43 23.85 -2.07
C THR A 74 5.56 24.39 -2.94
N LEU A 75 5.52 24.12 -4.25
CA LEU A 75 6.52 24.62 -5.20
C LEU A 75 6.45 26.14 -5.37
N ALA A 76 5.25 26.74 -5.31
CA ALA A 76 5.08 28.19 -5.42
C ALA A 76 5.58 28.98 -4.20
N ARG A 77 5.89 28.30 -3.08
CA ARG A 77 6.42 28.90 -1.85
C ARG A 77 7.95 28.82 -1.75
N GLY A 78 8.60 28.01 -2.58
CA GLY A 78 10.05 27.85 -2.64
C GLY A 78 10.66 28.75 -3.69
#